data_AF-M6FPN8-F1
#
_entry.id   AF-M6FPN8-F1
#
_cell.length_a   1.000
_cell.length_b   1.000
_cell.length_c   1.000
_cell.angle_alpha   90.00
_cell.angle_beta   90.00
_cell.angle_gamma   90.00
#
_symmetry.space_group_name_H-M   'P 1'
#
loop_
_entity.id
_entity.type
_entity.pdbx_description
1 polymer ?
#
loop_
_entity_poly.entity_id
_entity_poly.type
_entity_poly.pdbx_seq_one_letter_code
_entity_poly.pdbx_strand_id
1 'polypeptide(L)'
;MSPESCNLGKIPASNFFSFQIGFFAIVLFFVFGNCMGATLFKPGGRVRSPALYDSATIIRTSEYDILEESEGESSTFFLFGMIPITNPISIDYALSQAVQKVPGGKSLINIKVWHETHVMFPLGTVSVLKIKGSVIGNKEEAKKERLRLESEKKESSADPTPSKDEKRNPNSSSGGISVGGTKKD
;
A
#
# COMPACT_ATOMS: atom_id res chain seq x y z
N MET A 1 92.89 13.50 10.21
CA MET A 1 91.69 13.23 11.03
C MET A 1 90.54 14.05 10.45
N SER A 2 89.73 13.42 9.60
CA SER A 2 88.45 13.98 9.12
C SER A 2 87.33 13.28 9.85
N PRO A 3 86.29 13.98 10.32
CA PRO A 3 85.06 13.32 10.75
C PRO A 3 84.19 13.04 9.52
N GLU A 4 83.87 11.77 9.29
CA GLU A 4 82.81 11.38 8.36
C GLU A 4 81.46 11.80 8.94
N SER A 5 80.75 12.69 8.23
CA SER A 5 79.37 13.02 8.53
C SER A 5 78.44 11.96 7.94
N CYS A 6 77.75 11.20 8.79
CA CYS A 6 76.69 10.27 8.40
C CYS A 6 75.54 11.03 7.71
N ASN A 7 75.33 10.75 6.42
CA ASN A 7 74.12 11.11 5.70
C ASN A 7 72.99 10.15 6.10
N LEU A 8 72.12 10.57 7.02
CA LEU A 8 70.89 9.85 7.32
C LEU A 8 69.86 10.19 6.23
N GLY A 9 69.70 9.24 5.30
CA GLY A 9 68.82 9.34 4.14
C GLY A 9 67.37 9.69 4.53
N LYS A 10 66.87 10.77 3.94
CA LYS A 10 65.50 11.26 4.03
C LYS A 10 64.57 10.26 3.33
N ILE A 11 63.76 9.52 4.09
CA ILE A 11 62.75 8.60 3.54
C ILE A 11 61.59 9.45 2.97
N PRO A 12 61.11 9.21 1.73
CA PRO A 12 60.10 10.05 1.09
C PRO A 12 58.73 9.89 1.75
N ALA A 13 58.20 11.00 2.28
CA ALA A 13 56.93 11.10 3.00
C ALA A 13 55.67 10.81 2.16
N SER A 14 55.79 10.57 0.85
CA SER A 14 54.64 10.38 -0.05
C SER A 14 53.93 9.03 0.12
N ASN A 15 54.67 7.96 0.45
CA ASN A 15 54.09 6.61 0.52
C ASN A 15 53.25 6.38 1.80
N PHE A 16 53.50 7.16 2.86
CA PHE A 16 52.75 7.06 4.11
C PHE A 16 51.33 7.63 3.97
N PHE A 17 51.19 8.73 3.23
CA PHE A 17 49.90 9.40 3.03
C PHE A 17 48.96 8.58 2.14
N SER A 18 49.46 7.98 1.06
CA SER A 18 48.68 7.11 0.18
C SER A 18 48.24 5.81 0.87
N PHE A 19 49.10 5.22 1.70
CA PHE A 19 48.75 4.03 2.49
C PHE A 19 47.67 4.34 3.53
N GLN A 20 47.76 5.49 4.19
CA GLN A 20 46.78 5.94 5.17
C GLN A 20 45.42 6.25 4.52
N ILE A 21 45.40 6.87 3.34
CA ILE A 21 44.17 7.09 2.56
C ILE A 21 43.54 5.78 2.10
N GLY A 22 44.35 4.81 1.64
CA GLY A 22 43.86 3.48 1.25
C GLY A 22 43.23 2.72 2.43
N PHE A 23 43.89 2.74 3.60
CA PHE A 23 43.36 2.13 4.81
C PHE A 23 42.06 2.81 5.27
N PHE A 24 42.01 4.14 5.28
CA PHE A 24 40.79 4.87 5.60
C PHE A 24 39.67 4.58 4.60
N ALA A 25 39.94 4.48 3.30
CA ALA A 25 38.94 4.14 2.30
C ALA A 25 38.39 2.72 2.48
N ILE A 26 39.23 1.75 2.85
CA ILE A 26 38.82 0.38 3.15
C ILE A 26 37.94 0.35 4.40
N VAL A 27 38.36 1.01 5.48
CA VAL A 27 37.55 1.11 6.71
C VAL A 27 36.23 1.80 6.45
N LEU A 28 36.22 2.88 5.65
CA LEU A 28 35.02 3.60 5.24
C LEU A 28 34.08 2.67 4.45
N PHE A 29 34.60 1.89 3.51
CA PHE A 29 33.82 0.93 2.72
C PHE A 29 33.24 -0.19 3.59
N PHE A 30 33.99 -0.71 4.58
CA PHE A 30 33.47 -1.71 5.51
C PHE A 30 32.43 -1.12 6.47
N VAL A 31 32.61 0.09 6.97
CA VAL A 31 31.63 0.74 7.87
C VAL A 31 30.35 1.07 7.09
N PHE A 32 30.44 1.69 5.91
CA PHE A 32 29.26 1.98 5.10
C PHE A 32 28.62 0.73 4.50
N GLY A 33 29.41 -0.29 4.14
CA GLY A 33 28.91 -1.56 3.62
C GLY A 33 28.12 -2.37 4.65
N ASN A 34 28.51 -2.29 5.94
CA ASN A 34 27.76 -2.93 7.03
C ASN A 34 26.56 -2.08 7.51
N CYS A 35 26.57 -0.76 7.27
CA CYS A 35 25.42 0.11 7.56
C CYS A 35 24.36 0.13 6.45
N MET A 36 24.70 -0.28 5.22
CA MET A 36 23.72 -0.58 4.17
C MET A 36 23.05 -1.94 4.47
N GLY A 37 22.17 -1.96 5.48
CA GLY A 37 21.31 -3.09 5.82
C GLY A 37 20.23 -3.43 4.76
N ALA A 38 20.51 -3.17 3.49
CA ALA A 38 19.66 -3.51 2.35
C ALA A 38 20.21 -4.77 1.69
N THR A 39 19.69 -5.94 2.07
CA THR A 39 19.87 -7.14 1.26
C THR A 39 19.14 -6.91 -0.07
N LEU A 40 19.88 -6.57 -1.13
CA LEU A 40 19.37 -6.30 -2.48
C LEU A 40 18.63 -7.49 -3.13
N PHE A 41 18.72 -8.70 -2.56
CA PHE A 41 18.37 -9.94 -3.24
C PHE A 41 17.31 -10.83 -2.59
N LYS A 42 16.56 -10.31 -1.60
CA LYS A 42 15.35 -11.01 -1.14
C LYS A 42 14.14 -10.09 -1.25
N PRO A 43 13.17 -10.37 -2.14
CA PRO A 43 11.86 -9.70 -2.16
C PRO A 43 11.00 -10.13 -0.95
N GLY A 44 11.61 -10.31 0.22
CA GLY A 44 10.97 -10.77 1.43
C GLY A 44 10.42 -9.58 2.20
N GLY A 45 9.09 -9.45 2.17
CA GLY A 45 8.33 -8.49 2.97
C GLY A 45 8.71 -8.63 4.45
N ARG A 46 9.47 -7.67 4.99
CA ARG A 46 9.85 -7.71 6.40
C ARG A 46 8.61 -7.35 7.22
N VAL A 47 8.04 -8.32 7.93
CA VAL A 47 6.90 -8.06 8.81
C VAL A 47 7.37 -7.14 9.95
N ARG A 48 6.73 -5.99 10.07
CA ARG A 48 6.92 -5.03 11.15
C ARG A 48 5.63 -4.91 11.95
N SER A 49 5.78 -4.61 13.23
CA SER A 49 4.71 -4.23 14.15
C SER A 49 3.43 -5.08 14.05
N PRO A 50 3.48 -6.38 14.37
CA PRO A 50 2.27 -7.16 14.53
C PRO A 50 1.46 -6.60 15.71
N ALA A 51 0.19 -6.31 15.49
CA ALA A 51 -0.73 -5.84 16.52
C ALA A 51 -2.01 -6.67 16.50
N LEU A 52 -2.56 -6.92 17.69
CA LEU A 52 -3.83 -7.62 17.87
C LEU A 52 -4.83 -6.65 18.48
N TYR A 53 -6.01 -6.56 17.88
CA TYR A 53 -7.13 -5.78 18.41
C TYR A 53 -8.35 -6.69 18.56
N ASP A 54 -9.11 -6.47 19.63
CA ASP A 54 -10.27 -7.31 19.94
C ASP A 54 -11.46 -7.01 18.99
N SER A 55 -11.70 -5.72 18.72
CA SER A 55 -12.82 -5.27 17.89
C SER A 55 -12.53 -3.94 17.18
N ALA A 56 -13.07 -3.76 15.97
CA ALA A 56 -12.95 -2.53 15.18
C ALA A 56 -13.81 -1.39 15.75
N THR A 57 -14.94 -1.76 16.38
CA THR A 57 -15.85 -0.83 17.04
C THR A 57 -16.27 -1.38 18.40
N ILE A 58 -16.71 -0.50 19.31
CA ILE A 58 -17.18 -0.91 20.65
C ILE A 58 -18.49 -1.71 20.50
N ILE A 59 -18.39 -3.02 20.67
CA ILE A 59 -19.55 -3.93 20.66
C ILE A 59 -20.16 -3.95 22.06
N ARG A 60 -21.39 -3.45 22.19
CA ARG A 60 -22.11 -3.42 23.48
C ARG A 60 -23.01 -4.64 23.72
N THR A 61 -23.29 -5.41 22.68
CA THR A 61 -24.21 -6.54 22.72
C THR A 61 -23.50 -7.77 22.20
N SER A 62 -23.53 -8.87 22.96
CA SER A 62 -22.89 -10.14 22.61
C SER A 62 -23.67 -10.97 21.58
N GLU A 63 -24.85 -10.52 21.17
CA GLU A 63 -25.67 -11.16 20.14
C GLU A 63 -25.21 -10.68 18.75
N TYR A 64 -24.21 -11.35 18.22
CA TYR A 64 -23.80 -11.18 16.83
C TYR A 64 -23.52 -12.54 16.21
N ASP A 65 -23.79 -12.65 14.92
CA ASP A 65 -23.38 -13.80 14.14
C ASP A 65 -22.05 -13.49 13.44
N ILE A 66 -21.12 -14.42 13.54
CA ILE A 66 -19.90 -14.41 12.74
C ILE A 66 -20.29 -14.84 11.33
N LEU A 67 -20.08 -13.96 10.36
CA LEU A 67 -20.42 -14.20 8.96
C LEU A 67 -19.27 -14.93 8.24
N GLU A 68 -18.12 -14.27 8.17
CA GLU A 68 -16.98 -14.71 7.37
C GLU A 68 -15.69 -14.03 7.86
N GLU A 69 -14.53 -14.64 7.61
CA GLU A 69 -13.24 -13.99 7.83
C GLU A 69 -12.89 -13.14 6.60
N SER A 70 -12.57 -11.86 6.81
CA SER A 70 -12.22 -10.95 5.72
C SER A 70 -10.88 -10.28 5.96
N GLU A 71 -10.27 -9.89 4.85
CA GLU A 71 -8.95 -9.27 4.81
C GLU A 71 -9.03 -7.91 4.12
N GLY A 72 -8.30 -6.94 4.64
CA GLY A 72 -8.21 -5.58 4.11
C GLY A 72 -6.76 -5.13 4.01
N GLU A 73 -6.45 -4.36 2.97
CA GLU A 73 -5.08 -3.94 2.68
C GLU A 73 -5.02 -2.44 2.47
N SER A 74 -3.97 -1.81 2.99
CA SER A 74 -3.63 -0.41 2.75
C SER A 74 -2.14 -0.32 2.49
N SER A 75 -1.75 0.22 1.33
CA SER A 75 -0.35 0.27 0.94
C SER A 75 0.10 1.67 0.60
N THR A 76 1.39 1.93 0.81
CA THR A 76 2.02 3.19 0.48
C THR A 76 3.38 2.96 -0.19
N PHE A 77 3.65 3.73 -1.25
CA PHE A 77 4.87 3.68 -2.03
C PHE A 77 5.79 4.85 -1.65
N PHE A 78 7.02 4.53 -1.26
CA PHE A 78 8.06 5.50 -0.96
C PHE A 78 9.13 5.49 -2.05
N LEU A 79 9.22 6.58 -2.82
CA LEU A 79 10.27 6.78 -3.80
C LEU A 79 11.61 7.02 -3.08
N PHE A 80 12.66 6.31 -3.51
CA PHE A 80 13.98 6.29 -2.86
C PHE A 80 13.95 6.03 -1.34
N GLY A 81 12.86 5.46 -0.81
CA GLY A 81 12.67 5.21 0.61
C GLY A 81 12.42 6.45 1.48
N MET A 82 12.21 7.64 0.89
CA MET A 82 12.00 8.89 1.64
C MET A 82 10.72 9.62 1.28
N ILE A 83 10.32 9.63 0.00
CA ILE A 83 9.22 10.48 -0.48
C ILE A 83 7.97 9.61 -0.65
N PRO A 84 6.91 9.79 0.16
CA PRO A 84 5.63 9.11 -0.08
C PRO A 84 4.98 9.68 -1.33
N ILE A 85 4.73 8.84 -2.33
CA ILE A 85 4.10 9.26 -3.60
C ILE A 85 2.61 8.93 -3.62
N THR A 86 2.19 7.92 -2.86
CA THR A 86 0.80 7.46 -2.80
C THR A 86 0.16 7.85 -1.48
N ASN A 87 -1.12 7.48 -1.32
CA ASN A 87 -1.86 7.70 -0.09
C ASN A 87 -1.10 7.21 1.15
N PRO A 88 -1.23 7.93 2.28
CA PRO A 88 -0.66 7.48 3.54
C PRO A 88 -1.33 6.19 3.97
N ILE A 89 -0.53 5.35 4.63
CA ILE A 89 -0.99 4.09 5.17
C ILE A 89 -2.07 4.34 6.22
N SER A 90 -3.24 3.71 6.06
CA SER A 90 -4.42 3.97 6.88
C SER A 90 -5.10 2.66 7.28
N ILE A 91 -5.22 2.47 8.59
CA ILE A 91 -5.88 1.30 9.20
C ILE A 91 -7.38 1.33 8.86
N ASP A 92 -8.03 2.49 8.98
CA ASP A 92 -9.48 2.65 8.77
C ASP A 92 -9.90 2.31 7.34
N TYR A 93 -9.04 2.62 6.36
CA TYR A 93 -9.27 2.25 4.98
C TYR A 93 -9.22 0.73 4.78
N ALA A 94 -8.19 0.07 5.32
CA ALA A 94 -8.08 -1.38 5.28
C ALA A 94 -9.25 -2.06 6.02
N LEU A 95 -9.66 -1.54 7.18
CA LEU A 95 -10.84 -2.02 7.90
C LEU A 95 -12.11 -1.87 7.08
N SER A 96 -12.31 -0.70 6.46
CA SER A 96 -13.48 -0.43 5.63
C SER A 96 -13.53 -1.37 4.43
N GLN A 97 -12.40 -1.59 3.75
CA GLN A 97 -12.30 -2.58 2.67
C GLN A 97 -12.64 -3.98 3.16
N ALA A 98 -12.15 -4.40 4.33
CA ALA A 98 -12.41 -5.71 4.89
C ALA A 98 -13.90 -5.92 5.20
N VAL A 99 -14.57 -4.93 5.79
CA VAL A 99 -16.01 -5.00 6.12
C VAL A 99 -16.87 -4.98 4.86
N GLN A 100 -16.55 -4.11 3.89
CA GLN A 100 -17.33 -3.97 2.64
C GLN A 100 -17.26 -5.17 1.72
N LYS A 101 -16.23 -6.02 1.83
CA LYS A 101 -16.14 -7.28 1.08
C LYS A 101 -17.23 -8.27 1.47
N VAL A 102 -17.76 -8.19 2.69
CA VAL A 102 -18.77 -9.13 3.20
C VAL A 102 -20.14 -8.43 3.23
N PRO A 103 -21.11 -8.87 2.42
CA PRO A 103 -22.46 -8.30 2.45
C PRO A 103 -23.14 -8.59 3.80
N GLY A 104 -23.77 -7.57 4.38
CA GLY A 104 -24.36 -7.59 5.72
C GLY A 104 -23.37 -7.45 6.88
N GLY A 105 -22.08 -7.20 6.59
CA GLY A 105 -21.05 -6.95 7.59
C GLY A 105 -21.20 -5.58 8.24
N LYS A 106 -21.28 -5.53 9.58
CA LYS A 106 -21.38 -4.26 10.34
C LYS A 106 -20.08 -3.88 11.04
N SER A 107 -19.35 -4.87 11.53
CA SER A 107 -18.09 -4.65 12.25
C SER A 107 -17.18 -5.87 12.10
N LEU A 108 -15.96 -5.77 12.64
CA LEU A 108 -14.89 -6.75 12.53
C LEU A 108 -14.30 -7.01 13.92
N ILE A 109 -14.07 -8.28 14.25
CA ILE A 109 -13.52 -8.75 15.54
C ILE A 109 -12.27 -9.60 15.31
N ASN A 110 -11.51 -9.89 16.37
CA ASN A 110 -10.28 -10.70 16.33
C ASN A 110 -9.30 -10.20 15.26
N ILE A 111 -9.00 -8.91 15.31
CA ILE A 111 -8.23 -8.21 14.29
C ILE A 111 -6.75 -8.52 14.46
N LYS A 112 -6.15 -9.05 13.41
CA LYS A 112 -4.71 -9.24 13.27
C LYS A 112 -4.19 -8.24 12.27
N VAL A 113 -3.27 -7.39 12.70
CA VAL A 113 -2.63 -6.38 11.86
C VAL A 113 -1.16 -6.72 11.74
N TRP A 114 -0.64 -6.76 10.53
CA TRP A 114 0.79 -6.89 10.29
C TRP A 114 1.20 -6.05 9.08
N HIS A 115 2.45 -5.61 9.10
CA HIS A 115 2.95 -4.67 8.11
C HIS A 115 4.11 -5.27 7.32
N GLU A 116 3.94 -5.49 6.03
CA GLU A 116 4.96 -6.03 5.13
C GLU A 116 5.66 -4.90 4.37
N THR A 117 6.97 -4.78 4.53
CA THR A 117 7.77 -3.84 3.73
C THR A 117 8.50 -4.57 2.62
N HIS A 118 8.11 -4.31 1.37
CA HIS A 118 8.80 -4.77 0.17
C HIS A 118 9.80 -3.71 -0.30
N VAL A 119 11.06 -4.09 -0.45
CA VAL A 119 12.11 -3.20 -0.94
C VAL A 119 12.28 -3.44 -2.44
N MET A 120 12.03 -2.41 -3.25
CA MET A 120 12.25 -2.41 -4.70
C MET A 120 13.35 -1.39 -5.05
N PHE A 121 14.61 -1.75 -4.83
CA PHE A 121 15.72 -0.91 -5.28
C PHE A 121 15.83 -0.93 -6.82
N PRO A 122 16.10 0.20 -7.52
CA PRO A 122 16.34 1.57 -7.04
C PRO A 122 15.08 2.44 -6.92
N LEU A 123 13.92 1.92 -7.33
CA LEU A 123 12.66 2.65 -7.43
C LEU A 123 12.15 3.13 -6.06
N GLY A 124 12.30 2.34 -5.00
CA GLY A 124 11.80 2.70 -3.68
C GLY A 124 11.45 1.51 -2.77
N THR A 125 10.56 1.75 -1.82
CA THR A 125 10.02 0.73 -0.92
C THR A 125 8.50 0.80 -0.90
N VAL A 126 7.84 -0.35 -0.92
CA VAL A 126 6.39 -0.48 -0.74
C VAL A 126 6.11 -0.98 0.66
N SER A 127 5.26 -0.25 1.36
CA SER A 127 4.78 -0.58 2.68
C SER A 127 3.35 -1.06 2.57
N VAL A 128 3.07 -2.31 2.93
CA VAL A 128 1.72 -2.90 2.86
C VAL A 128 1.27 -3.22 4.28
N LEU A 129 0.21 -2.57 4.73
CA LEU A 129 -0.52 -2.91 5.94
C LEU A 129 -1.60 -3.91 5.58
N LYS A 130 -1.54 -5.10 6.17
CA LYS A 130 -2.57 -6.12 6.04
C LYS A 130 -3.32 -6.24 7.36
N ILE A 131 -4.63 -6.35 7.24
CA ILE A 131 -5.56 -6.53 8.34
C ILE A 131 -6.40 -7.76 8.04
N LYS A 132 -6.54 -8.64 9.02
CA LYS A 132 -7.38 -9.82 8.95
C LYS A 132 -8.26 -9.88 10.18
N GLY A 133 -9.53 -10.27 10.01
CA GLY A 133 -10.36 -10.62 11.15
C GLY A 133 -11.74 -11.08 10.73
N SER A 134 -12.57 -11.40 11.72
CA SER A 134 -13.88 -11.98 11.50
C SER A 134 -14.93 -10.89 11.42
N VAL A 135 -15.70 -10.85 10.33
CA VAL A 135 -16.80 -9.91 10.16
C VAL A 135 -18.01 -10.40 10.92
N ILE A 136 -18.60 -9.50 11.69
CA ILE A 136 -19.81 -9.73 12.47
C ILE A 136 -20.98 -8.97 11.87
N GLY A 137 -22.16 -9.57 11.95
CA GLY A 137 -23.39 -8.99 11.45
C GLY A 137 -24.60 -9.83 11.85
N ASN A 138 -25.73 -9.55 11.19
CA ASN A 138 -26.96 -10.33 11.34
C ASN A 138 -27.09 -11.27 10.13
N LYS A 139 -27.23 -12.58 10.36
CA LYS A 139 -27.35 -13.58 9.28
C LYS A 139 -28.52 -13.30 8.32
N GLU A 140 -29.64 -12.80 8.84
CA GLU A 140 -30.83 -12.57 8.02
C GLU A 140 -30.66 -11.34 7.11
N GLU A 141 -29.99 -10.29 7.60
CA GLU A 141 -29.63 -9.11 6.80
C GLU A 141 -28.59 -9.49 5.74
N ALA A 142 -27.59 -10.30 6.09
CA ALA A 142 -26.57 -10.76 5.16
C ALA A 142 -27.15 -11.61 4.02
N LYS A 143 -28.08 -12.52 4.30
CA LYS A 143 -28.78 -13.29 3.26
C LYS A 143 -29.58 -12.38 2.33
N LYS A 144 -30.31 -11.41 2.88
CA LYS A 144 -31.11 -10.46 2.10
C LYS A 144 -30.24 -9.61 1.17
N GLU A 145 -29.10 -9.13 1.65
CA GLU A 145 -28.16 -8.37 0.81
C GLU A 145 -27.50 -9.24 -0.26
N ARG A 146 -27.11 -10.48 0.06
CA ARG A 146 -26.59 -11.42 -0.95
C ARG A 146 -27.60 -11.66 -2.07
N LEU A 147 -28.88 -11.88 -1.73
CA LEU A 147 -29.95 -12.06 -2.71
C LEU A 147 -30.14 -10.81 -3.58
N ARG A 148 -30.02 -9.60 -3.01
CA ARG A 148 -30.10 -8.33 -3.77
C ARG A 148 -28.94 -8.19 -4.76
N LEU A 149 -27.71 -8.43 -4.30
CA LEU A 149 -26.52 -8.39 -5.15
C LEU A 149 -26.60 -9.42 -6.28
N GLU A 150 -27.16 -10.60 -6.02
CA GLU A 150 -27.40 -11.60 -7.06
C GLU A 150 -28.47 -11.17 -8.08
N SER A 151 -29.54 -10.49 -7.65
CA SER A 151 -30.53 -9.93 -8.58
C SER A 151 -29.96 -8.82 -9.45
N GLU A 152 -29.18 -7.90 -8.89
CA GLU A 152 -28.53 -6.80 -9.63
C GLU A 152 -27.49 -7.35 -10.63
N LYS A 153 -26.74 -8.39 -10.22
CA LYS A 153 -25.77 -9.04 -11.11
C LYS A 153 -26.46 -9.70 -12.30
N LYS A 154 -27.58 -10.41 -12.08
CA LYS A 154 -28.34 -11.06 -13.16
C LYS A 154 -28.89 -10.05 -14.17
N GLU A 155 -29.37 -8.90 -13.70
CA GLU A 155 -29.88 -7.82 -14.56
C GLU A 155 -28.75 -7.13 -15.35
N SER A 156 -27.57 -6.95 -14.74
CA SER A 156 -26.39 -6.37 -15.42
C SER A 156 -25.71 -7.30 -16.46
N SER A 157 -25.94 -8.62 -16.37
CA SER A 157 -25.28 -9.63 -17.20
C SER A 157 -26.09 -10.11 -18.42
N ALA A 158 -27.30 -9.58 -18.62
CA ALA A 158 -28.25 -10.02 -19.64
C ALA A 158 -28.21 -9.18 -20.95
N ASP A 159 -27.12 -8.49 -21.26
CA ASP A 159 -26.97 -7.79 -22.54
C ASP A 159 -25.66 -8.15 -23.27
N PRO A 160 -25.69 -9.01 -24.31
CA PRO A 160 -24.60 -9.18 -25.26
C PRO A 160 -24.93 -8.49 -26.59
N THR A 161 -24.13 -7.48 -26.95
CA THR A 161 -24.11 -6.77 -28.25
C THR A 161 -23.65 -7.69 -29.41
N PRO A 162 -23.97 -7.43 -30.71
CA PRO A 162 -22.91 -6.92 -31.62
C PRO A 162 -23.33 -6.08 -32.88
N SER A 163 -22.52 -5.04 -33.16
CA SER A 163 -22.02 -4.45 -34.44
C SER A 163 -22.86 -4.36 -35.74
N LYS A 164 -22.89 -3.17 -36.39
CA LYS A 164 -22.40 -2.92 -37.78
C LYS A 164 -22.53 -1.45 -38.26
N ASP A 165 -21.59 -1.07 -39.10
CA ASP A 165 -21.34 0.24 -39.72
C ASP A 165 -22.40 0.76 -40.72
N GLU A 166 -22.37 2.09 -40.91
CA GLU A 166 -22.48 2.81 -42.19
C GLU A 166 -23.80 3.56 -42.59
N LYS A 167 -23.66 4.91 -42.58
CA LYS A 167 -24.12 5.97 -43.53
C LYS A 167 -25.40 6.81 -43.33
N ARG A 168 -25.14 8.13 -43.40
CA ARG A 168 -25.92 9.32 -43.87
C ARG A 168 -27.11 9.79 -42.99
N ASN A 169 -27.45 11.07 -42.86
CA ASN A 169 -26.87 12.44 -42.98
C ASN A 169 -27.92 13.39 -42.31
N PRO A 170 -27.69 14.70 -42.11
CA PRO A 170 -28.08 15.42 -40.90
C PRO A 170 -29.55 15.89 -40.93
N ASN A 171 -30.11 16.35 -39.81
CA ASN A 171 -31.01 17.50 -39.76
C ASN A 171 -31.52 17.72 -38.32
N SER A 172 -31.04 18.83 -37.74
CA SER A 172 -31.79 19.80 -36.95
C SER A 172 -33.22 19.43 -36.54
N SER A 173 -33.48 19.36 -35.23
CA SER A 173 -34.65 19.96 -34.56
C SER A 173 -34.50 19.76 -33.05
N SER A 174 -34.03 20.78 -32.30
CA SER A 174 -34.90 21.60 -31.44
C SER A 174 -35.75 20.77 -30.45
N GLY A 175 -35.24 20.59 -29.23
CA GLY A 175 -35.97 20.02 -28.11
C GLY A 175 -35.53 20.63 -26.78
N GLY A 176 -35.45 21.97 -26.73
CA GLY A 176 -35.25 22.69 -25.47
C GLY A 176 -36.49 22.52 -24.59
N ILE A 177 -36.28 22.08 -23.36
CA ILE A 177 -37.35 21.81 -22.39
C ILE A 177 -37.92 23.17 -21.95
N SER A 178 -39.16 23.42 -22.38
CA SER A 178 -40.00 24.55 -22.01
C SER A 178 -40.50 24.40 -20.57
N VAL A 179 -40.20 25.36 -19.69
CA VAL A 179 -40.81 25.48 -18.36
C VAL A 179 -41.56 26.80 -18.32
N GLY A 180 -42.82 26.77 -18.75
CA GLY A 180 -43.80 27.84 -18.58
C GLY A 180 -44.92 27.39 -17.64
N GLY A 181 -45.25 28.25 -16.67
CA GLY A 181 -46.39 28.07 -15.77
C GLY A 181 -46.29 28.97 -14.53
N THR A 182 -46.56 30.27 -14.69
CA THR A 182 -47.76 31.00 -14.20
C THR A 182 -47.83 31.30 -12.69
N LYS A 183 -47.36 32.50 -12.35
CA LYS A 183 -48.10 33.66 -11.80
C LYS A 183 -49.11 33.48 -10.65
N LYS A 184 -48.81 34.18 -9.54
CA LYS A 184 -49.66 34.98 -8.64
C LYS A 184 -48.79 36.21 -8.31
N ASP A 185 -49.13 37.48 -8.52
CA ASP A 185 -50.41 38.20 -8.60
C ASP A 185 -50.43 39.21 -9.78
#